data_AF-A0A060CG59-F1
#
_entry.id   AF-A0A060CG59-F1
#
_cell.length_a   1.000
_cell.length_b   1.000
_cell.length_c   1.000
_cell.angle_alpha   90.00
_cell.angle_beta   90.00
_cell.angle_gamma   90.00
#
_symmetry.space_group_name_H-M   'P 1'
#
loop_
_entity.id
_entity.type
_entity.pdbx_description
1 polymer ?
#
loop_
_entity_poly.entity_id
_entity_poly.type
_entity_poly.pdbx_seq_one_letter_code
_entity_poly.pdbx_strand_id
1 'polypeptide(L)'
;MRILGTDPVRLLPYRDSGMDGTPQNDDPRSLVSADREAVLADVVYQIRDLQPHAIVTFGPDGVYGHPDHIRIGDITTEAAVVAGSEAMPFLGEPWQAKRLFHVAVAREDLIAAKKRGAPFFSTLSDEFIATLGVPAAEVTHVFDVRPYKELKAEAIAAHATQT
;
A
#
# COMPACT_ATOMS: atom_id res chain seq x y z
N MET A 1 1.12 1.81 -15.93
CA MET A 1 0.24 3.01 -16.04
C MET A 1 -0.41 3.14 -17.41
N ARG A 2 0.34 3.23 -18.53
CA ARG A 2 -0.26 3.36 -19.89
C ARG A 2 -1.33 2.30 -20.21
N ILE A 3 -1.04 1.02 -19.96
CA ILE A 3 -2.00 -0.08 -20.18
C ILE A 3 -3.27 0.13 -19.34
N LEU A 4 -3.12 0.52 -18.07
CA LEU A 4 -4.25 0.79 -17.17
C LEU A 4 -5.01 2.09 -17.48
N GLY A 5 -4.53 2.91 -18.42
CA GLY A 5 -5.16 4.19 -18.76
C GLY A 5 -5.11 5.24 -17.65
N THR A 6 -4.14 5.15 -16.74
CA THR A 6 -3.99 6.09 -15.60
C THR A 6 -2.92 7.14 -15.87
N ASP A 7 -2.95 8.21 -15.09
CA ASP A 7 -1.90 9.22 -15.06
C ASP A 7 -0.50 8.61 -14.79
N PRO A 8 0.59 9.31 -15.16
CA PRO A 8 1.94 8.91 -14.83
C PRO A 8 2.16 8.74 -13.33
N VAL A 9 3.10 7.86 -12.96
CA VAL A 9 3.46 7.63 -11.55
C VAL A 9 4.13 8.88 -10.97
N ARG A 10 3.70 9.28 -9.78
CA ARG A 10 4.40 10.27 -8.94
C ARG A 10 5.29 9.50 -7.97
N LEU A 11 6.60 9.50 -8.22
CA LEU A 11 7.57 8.77 -7.41
C LEU A 11 8.02 9.63 -6.23
N LEU A 12 8.00 9.06 -5.02
CA LEU A 12 8.67 9.63 -3.85
C LEU A 12 10.14 9.19 -3.84
N PRO A 13 11.08 10.00 -3.30
CA PRO A 13 12.51 9.78 -3.45
C PRO A 13 13.10 8.75 -2.47
N TYR A 14 12.35 7.68 -2.17
CA TYR A 14 12.76 6.63 -1.23
C TYR A 14 13.13 5.35 -1.95
N ARG A 15 14.21 4.72 -1.48
CA ARG A 15 14.67 3.42 -1.96
C ARG A 15 13.82 2.30 -1.37
N ASP A 16 13.62 1.24 -2.14
CA ASP A 16 13.09 -0.03 -1.66
C ASP A 16 13.94 -0.53 -0.48
N SER A 17 13.27 -0.81 0.65
CA SER A 17 13.92 -1.27 1.86
C SER A 17 14.26 -2.76 1.85
N GLY A 18 13.77 -3.52 0.88
CA GLY A 18 13.83 -4.97 0.87
C GLY A 18 12.95 -5.60 1.95
N MET A 19 13.04 -6.93 2.05
CA MET A 19 12.35 -7.67 3.10
C MET A 19 12.95 -7.36 4.49
N ASP A 20 12.15 -7.59 5.52
CA ASP A 20 12.59 -7.43 6.90
C ASP A 20 13.84 -8.29 7.20
N GLY A 21 14.77 -7.73 7.97
CA GLY A 21 16.05 -8.35 8.31
C GLY A 21 17.08 -8.40 7.19
N THR A 22 16.85 -7.72 6.05
CA THR A 22 17.83 -7.64 4.97
C THR A 22 18.74 -6.40 5.10
N PRO A 23 19.99 -6.42 4.62
CA PRO A 23 20.91 -5.27 4.72
C PRO A 23 20.37 -3.98 4.09
N GLN A 24 19.40 -4.08 3.17
CA GLN A 24 18.72 -2.96 2.54
C GLN A 24 17.92 -2.13 3.54
N ASN A 25 17.45 -2.72 4.65
CA ASN A 25 16.71 -2.00 5.68
C ASN A 25 17.58 -0.89 6.34
N ASP A 26 18.89 -1.09 6.41
CA ASP A 26 19.86 -0.15 7.03
C ASP A 26 20.35 0.95 6.07
N ASP A 27 19.96 0.93 4.78
CA ASP A 27 20.32 2.01 3.85
C ASP A 27 19.56 3.28 4.27
N PRO A 28 20.23 4.40 4.56
CA PRO A 28 19.56 5.63 5.01
C PRO A 28 18.62 6.25 3.96
N ARG A 29 18.69 5.79 2.71
CA ARG A 29 17.77 6.19 1.63
C ARG A 29 16.53 5.30 1.56
N SER A 30 16.53 4.15 2.25
CA SER A 30 15.39 3.24 2.28
C SER A 30 14.19 3.90 2.94
N LEU A 31 12.98 3.53 2.53
CA LEU A 31 11.76 4.09 3.09
C LEU A 31 11.62 3.82 4.60
N VAL A 32 12.06 2.65 5.07
CA VAL A 32 11.99 2.31 6.51
C VAL A 32 12.97 3.12 7.35
N SER A 33 14.17 3.41 6.84
CA SER A 33 15.17 4.23 7.53
C SER A 33 14.97 5.74 7.33
N ALA A 34 14.15 6.15 6.36
CA ALA A 34 13.86 7.56 6.11
C ALA A 34 13.19 8.23 7.31
N ASP A 35 13.55 9.50 7.52
CA ASP A 35 12.92 10.34 8.53
C ASP A 35 11.41 10.38 8.34
N ARG A 36 10.68 10.05 9.40
CA ARG A 36 9.23 9.85 9.32
C ARG A 36 8.50 11.13 8.96
N GLU A 37 8.91 12.27 9.53
CA GLU A 37 8.26 13.56 9.29
C GLU A 37 8.47 14.01 7.84
N ALA A 38 9.65 13.74 7.27
CA ALA A 38 9.91 13.99 5.86
C ALA A 38 8.98 13.17 4.94
N VAL A 39 8.82 11.86 5.20
CA VAL A 39 7.91 11.02 4.40
C VAL A 39 6.46 11.46 4.56
N LEU A 40 6.05 11.83 5.77
CA LEU A 40 4.72 12.37 6.05
C LEU A 40 4.48 13.66 5.26
N ALA A 41 5.42 14.60 5.28
CA ALA A 41 5.34 15.85 4.52
C ALA A 41 5.21 15.58 3.01
N ASP A 42 6.00 14.66 2.48
CA ASP A 42 5.93 14.26 1.07
C ASP A 42 4.53 13.73 0.70
N VAL A 43 3.94 12.87 1.53
CA VAL A 43 2.60 12.31 1.27
C VAL A 43 1.50 13.37 1.43
N VAL A 44 1.59 14.23 2.45
CA VAL A 44 0.65 15.36 2.65
C VAL A 44 0.66 16.29 1.44
N TYR A 45 1.84 16.60 0.91
CA TYR A 45 1.97 17.37 -0.33
C TYR A 45 1.27 16.71 -1.50
N GLN A 46 1.45 15.39 -1.72
CA GLN A 46 0.74 14.69 -2.80
C GLN A 46 -0.79 14.76 -2.63
N ILE A 47 -1.30 14.62 -1.40
CA ILE A 47 -2.75 14.68 -1.12
C ILE A 47 -3.30 16.08 -1.40
N ARG A 48 -2.62 17.14 -0.96
CA ARG A 48 -3.08 18.52 -1.16
C ARG A 48 -2.98 18.98 -2.61
N ASP A 49 -1.98 18.49 -3.35
CA ASP A 49 -1.80 18.80 -4.76
C ASP A 49 -2.80 18.03 -5.66
N LEU A 50 -3.01 16.73 -5.40
CA LEU A 50 -3.96 15.91 -6.17
C LEU A 50 -5.42 16.16 -5.82
N GLN A 51 -5.69 16.63 -4.59
CA GLN A 51 -7.03 16.78 -4.04
C GLN A 51 -7.92 15.53 -4.23
N PRO A 52 -7.48 14.33 -3.80
CA PRO A 52 -8.21 13.11 -4.09
C PRO A 52 -9.51 13.03 -3.28
N HIS A 53 -10.56 12.51 -3.90
CA HIS A 53 -11.80 12.18 -3.20
C HIS A 53 -11.66 10.95 -2.29
N ALA A 54 -10.82 9.99 -2.68
CA ALA A 54 -10.57 8.76 -1.94
C ALA A 54 -9.08 8.42 -2.01
N ILE A 55 -8.55 7.89 -0.91
CA ILE A 55 -7.19 7.38 -0.78
C ILE A 55 -7.26 5.88 -0.56
N VAL A 56 -6.37 5.12 -1.23
CA VAL A 56 -6.20 3.68 -1.03
C VAL A 56 -4.74 3.43 -0.67
N THR A 57 -4.48 2.77 0.47
CA THR A 57 -3.13 2.43 0.93
C THR A 57 -3.11 1.05 1.59
N PHE A 58 -1.96 0.59 2.07
CA PHE A 58 -1.84 -0.70 2.75
C PHE A 58 -2.36 -0.64 4.19
N GLY A 59 -2.99 -1.72 4.64
CA GLY A 59 -3.32 -1.92 6.05
C GLY A 59 -2.10 -2.20 6.94
N PRO A 60 -2.30 -2.37 8.26
CA PRO A 60 -1.22 -2.57 9.24
C PRO A 60 -0.33 -3.79 8.97
N ASP A 61 -0.84 -4.79 8.25
CA ASP A 61 -0.12 -6.01 7.89
C ASP A 61 0.72 -5.87 6.60
N GLY A 62 0.57 -4.76 5.87
CA GLY A 62 1.24 -4.59 4.57
C GLY A 62 0.85 -5.64 3.53
N VAL A 63 -0.32 -6.29 3.69
CA VAL A 63 -0.83 -7.45 2.94
C VAL A 63 -0.05 -8.76 3.15
N TYR A 64 1.27 -8.71 3.20
CA TYR A 64 2.13 -9.89 3.41
C TYR A 64 3.37 -9.61 4.27
N GLY A 65 3.39 -8.50 5.01
CA GLY A 65 4.47 -8.17 5.93
C GLY A 65 5.67 -7.46 5.32
N HIS A 66 5.57 -6.92 4.10
CA HIS A 66 6.68 -6.13 3.53
C HIS A 66 6.88 -4.84 4.35
N PRO A 67 8.11 -4.53 4.82
CA PRO A 67 8.37 -3.35 5.65
C PRO A 67 7.89 -2.04 5.00
N ASP A 68 8.14 -1.86 3.70
CA ASP A 68 7.69 -0.66 2.98
C ASP A 68 6.17 -0.53 2.92
N HIS A 69 5.44 -1.64 2.79
CA HIS A 69 3.97 -1.60 2.75
C HIS A 69 3.41 -1.15 4.09
N ILE A 70 3.94 -1.70 5.19
CA ILE A 70 3.55 -1.31 6.55
C ILE A 70 3.88 0.16 6.78
N ARG A 71 5.10 0.58 6.44
CA ARG A 71 5.60 1.95 6.66
C ARG A 71 4.77 2.99 5.90
N ILE A 72 4.55 2.78 4.60
CA ILE A 72 3.76 3.73 3.79
C ILE A 72 2.27 3.69 4.16
N GLY A 73 1.75 2.53 4.56
CA GLY A 73 0.37 2.38 5.05
C GLY A 73 0.10 3.22 6.28
N ASP A 74 0.97 3.11 7.29
CA ASP A 74 0.91 3.92 8.53
C ASP A 74 0.99 5.43 8.23
N ILE A 75 2.02 5.84 7.48
CA ILE A 75 2.25 7.25 7.18
C ILE A 75 1.12 7.84 6.34
N THR A 76 0.60 7.10 5.35
CA THR A 76 -0.52 7.57 4.53
C THR A 76 -1.80 7.72 5.35
N THR A 77 -1.99 6.86 6.35
CA THR A 77 -3.14 6.94 7.27
C THR A 77 -3.10 8.24 8.07
N GLU A 78 -1.94 8.60 8.60
CA GLU A 78 -1.75 9.90 9.26
C GLU A 78 -1.86 11.07 8.28
N ALA A 79 -1.22 10.96 7.11
CA ALA A 79 -1.24 12.01 6.09
C ALA A 79 -2.66 12.35 5.65
N ALA A 80 -3.57 11.37 5.58
CA ALA A 80 -4.98 11.58 5.24
C ALA A 80 -5.73 12.47 6.24
N VAL A 81 -5.28 12.52 7.50
CA VAL A 81 -5.80 13.43 8.54
C VAL A 81 -5.06 14.77 8.49
N VAL A 82 -3.73 14.74 8.45
CA VAL A 82 -2.87 15.94 8.47
C VAL A 82 -3.16 16.84 7.26
N ALA A 83 -3.37 16.26 6.08
CA ALA A 83 -3.65 17.00 4.86
C ALA A 83 -4.90 17.89 4.96
N GLY A 84 -5.91 17.49 5.72
CA GLY A 84 -7.14 18.27 5.95
C GLY A 84 -7.05 19.29 7.09
N SER A 85 -5.91 19.38 7.78
CA SER A 85 -5.67 20.31 8.89
C SER A 85 -4.81 21.51 8.47
N GLU A 86 -4.68 22.49 9.36
CA GLU A 86 -3.77 23.66 9.20
C GLU A 86 -2.28 23.31 9.44
N ALA A 87 -1.97 22.06 9.78
CA ALA A 87 -0.58 21.63 9.95
C ALA A 87 0.19 21.70 8.62
N MET A 88 1.50 21.91 8.69
CA MET A 88 2.38 22.01 7.50
C MET A 88 1.84 22.96 6.41
N PRO A 89 1.52 24.23 6.73
CA PRO A 89 0.87 25.16 5.78
C PRO A 89 1.73 25.44 4.53
N PHE A 90 3.03 25.19 4.60
CA PHE A 90 3.97 25.32 3.49
C PHE A 90 3.81 24.25 2.39
N LEU A 91 2.95 23.24 2.60
CA LEU A 91 2.67 22.16 1.64
C LEU A 91 1.41 22.39 0.79
N GLY A 92 0.88 23.62 0.79
CA GLY A 92 -0.34 24.00 0.07
C GLY A 92 -1.59 23.99 0.95
N GLU A 93 -2.71 24.36 0.35
CA GLU A 93 -4.00 24.50 1.03
C GLU A 93 -4.51 23.18 1.62
N PRO A 94 -5.12 23.19 2.82
CA PRO A 94 -5.71 21.98 3.41
C PRO A 94 -6.70 21.29 2.47
N TRP A 95 -6.59 19.97 2.37
CA TRP A 95 -7.50 19.11 1.62
C TRP A 95 -7.85 17.85 2.40
N GLN A 96 -9.13 17.71 2.74
CA GLN A 96 -9.66 16.52 3.40
C GLN A 96 -10.23 15.54 2.37
N ALA A 97 -9.54 14.42 2.14
CA ALA A 97 -10.10 13.33 1.36
C ALA A 97 -11.38 12.81 2.03
N LYS A 98 -12.39 12.46 1.23
CA LYS A 98 -13.70 12.02 1.74
C LYS A 98 -13.65 10.60 2.28
N ARG A 99 -12.74 9.76 1.78
CA ARG A 99 -12.60 8.35 2.15
C ARG A 99 -11.14 7.93 2.19
N LEU A 100 -10.81 7.07 3.15
CA LEU A 100 -9.55 6.33 3.22
C LEU A 100 -9.91 4.84 3.25
N PHE A 101 -9.29 4.06 2.38
CA PHE A 101 -9.42 2.60 2.34
C PHE A 101 -8.06 1.97 2.52
N HIS A 102 -8.03 0.92 3.34
CA HIS A 102 -6.87 0.04 3.45
C HIS A 102 -7.11 -1.20 2.59
N VAL A 103 -6.16 -1.53 1.73
CA VAL A 103 -6.15 -2.80 1.01
C VAL A 103 -6.01 -3.90 2.05
N ALA A 104 -6.96 -4.84 2.03
CA ALA A 104 -6.98 -5.98 2.91
C ALA A 104 -7.37 -7.24 2.13
N VAL A 105 -6.89 -8.38 2.61
CA VAL A 105 -7.36 -9.70 2.16
C VAL A 105 -8.13 -10.32 3.30
N ALA A 106 -9.28 -10.93 3.01
CA ALA A 106 -10.00 -11.73 4.00
C ALA A 106 -9.12 -12.90 4.42
N ARG A 107 -8.90 -13.07 5.73
CA ARG A 107 -8.02 -14.11 6.28
C ARG A 107 -8.48 -15.51 5.89
N GLU A 108 -9.79 -15.71 5.82
CA GLU A 108 -10.43 -16.93 5.38
C GLU A 108 -10.04 -17.27 3.93
N ASP A 109 -9.93 -16.27 3.05
CA ASP A 109 -9.49 -16.46 1.67
C ASP A 109 -8.01 -16.82 1.59
N LEU A 110 -7.16 -16.23 2.45
CA LEU A 110 -5.74 -16.59 2.57
C LEU A 110 -5.57 -18.05 3.01
N ILE A 111 -6.29 -18.46 4.06
CA ILE A 111 -6.30 -19.85 4.55
C ILE A 111 -6.77 -20.80 3.46
N ALA A 112 -7.83 -20.44 2.74
CA ALA A 112 -8.35 -21.25 1.64
C ALA A 112 -7.35 -21.33 0.47
N ALA A 113 -6.67 -20.23 0.13
CA ALA A 113 -5.64 -20.20 -0.90
C ALA A 113 -4.43 -21.09 -0.54
N LYS A 114 -3.96 -21.02 0.71
CA LYS A 114 -2.91 -21.91 1.23
C LYS A 114 -3.30 -23.38 1.10
N LYS A 115 -4.51 -23.75 1.54
CA LYS A 115 -5.03 -25.12 1.43
C LYS A 115 -5.11 -25.63 -0.02
N ARG A 116 -5.35 -24.73 -0.98
CA ARG A 116 -5.35 -25.03 -2.42
C ARG A 116 -3.95 -25.07 -3.05
N GLY A 117 -2.88 -24.80 -2.28
CA GLY A 117 -1.52 -24.78 -2.80
C GLY A 117 -1.20 -23.56 -3.65
N ALA A 118 -1.88 -22.42 -3.44
CA ALA A 118 -1.60 -21.20 -4.19
C ALA A 118 -0.12 -20.78 -4.02
N PRO A 119 0.57 -20.37 -5.10
CA PRO A 119 1.94 -19.86 -5.02
C PRO A 119 2.06 -18.73 -3.99
N PHE A 120 3.25 -18.59 -3.39
CA PHE A 120 3.58 -17.69 -2.27
C PHE A 120 2.91 -18.06 -0.94
N PHE A 121 1.58 -18.26 -0.90
CA PHE A 121 0.87 -18.55 0.35
C PHE A 121 1.11 -19.96 0.90
N SER A 122 1.29 -20.94 0.02
CA SER A 122 1.53 -22.34 0.40
C SER A 122 2.82 -22.56 1.21
N THR A 123 3.79 -21.65 1.08
CA THR A 123 5.08 -21.72 1.78
C THR A 123 5.12 -20.97 3.11
N LEU A 124 4.09 -20.17 3.42
CA LEU A 124 4.02 -19.41 4.68
C LEU A 124 3.63 -20.33 5.84
N SER A 125 4.09 -20.04 7.06
CA SER A 125 3.64 -20.77 8.26
C SER A 125 2.19 -20.43 8.60
N ASP A 126 1.50 -21.31 9.33
CA ASP A 126 0.13 -21.03 9.79
C ASP A 126 0.09 -19.87 10.80
N GLU A 127 1.12 -19.76 11.63
CA GLU A 127 1.29 -18.64 12.56
C GLU A 127 1.42 -17.31 11.81
N PHE A 128 2.20 -17.27 10.73
CA PHE A 128 2.34 -16.06 9.92
C PHE A 128 1.05 -15.74 9.15
N ILE A 129 0.36 -16.73 8.58
CA ILE A 129 -0.95 -16.48 7.95
C ILE A 129 -1.97 -15.92 8.95
N ALA A 130 -1.89 -16.33 10.22
CA ALA A 130 -2.78 -15.80 11.27
C ALA A 130 -2.55 -14.31 11.55
N THR A 131 -1.36 -13.76 11.24
CA THR A 131 -1.07 -12.33 11.37
C THR A 131 -1.42 -11.51 10.14
N LEU A 132 -1.76 -12.15 9.02
CA LEU A 132 -2.11 -11.49 7.77
C LEU A 132 -3.63 -11.33 7.61
N GLY A 133 -3.99 -10.31 6.83
CA GLY A 133 -5.36 -10.01 6.47
C GLY A 133 -6.23 -9.61 7.65
N VAL A 134 -7.51 -9.43 7.36
CA VAL A 134 -8.55 -9.11 8.34
C VAL A 134 -9.61 -10.22 8.33
N PRO A 135 -10.37 -10.44 9.41
CA PRO A 135 -11.56 -11.29 9.34
C PRO A 135 -12.47 -10.84 8.18
N ALA A 136 -13.06 -11.77 7.43
CA ALA A 136 -13.98 -11.43 6.34
C ALA A 136 -15.10 -10.48 6.78
N ALA A 137 -15.56 -10.59 8.04
CA ALA A 137 -16.57 -9.72 8.62
C ALA A 137 -16.14 -8.25 8.79
N GLU A 138 -14.84 -7.96 8.80
CA GLU A 138 -14.27 -6.60 8.87
C GLU A 138 -14.06 -5.98 7.48
N VAL A 139 -14.18 -6.77 6.41
CA VAL A 139 -14.10 -6.24 5.04
C VAL A 139 -15.35 -5.40 4.76
N THR A 140 -15.14 -4.09 4.66
CA THR A 140 -16.24 -3.13 4.46
C THR A 140 -16.68 -3.00 3.01
N HIS A 141 -15.76 -3.17 2.06
CA HIS A 141 -16.01 -2.95 0.63
C HIS A 141 -15.32 -4.02 -0.20
N VAL A 142 -16.03 -4.53 -1.22
CA VAL A 142 -15.49 -5.43 -2.23
C VAL A 142 -15.83 -4.87 -3.60
N PHE A 143 -14.80 -4.66 -4.41
CA PHE A 143 -14.96 -4.19 -5.79
C PHE A 143 -14.81 -5.37 -6.74
N ASP A 144 -15.85 -5.64 -7.54
CA ASP A 144 -15.77 -6.66 -8.57
C ASP A 144 -14.91 -6.16 -9.75
N VAL A 145 -13.67 -6.63 -9.79
CA VAL A 145 -12.72 -6.31 -10.85
C VAL A 145 -12.60 -7.42 -11.90
N ARG A 146 -13.43 -8.45 -11.87
CA ARG A 146 -13.40 -9.56 -12.85
C ARG A 146 -13.53 -9.07 -14.31
N PRO A 147 -14.32 -8.04 -14.63
CA PRO A 147 -14.38 -7.50 -15.99
C PRO A 147 -13.05 -6.93 -16.51
N TYR A 148 -12.09 -6.65 -15.62
CA TYR A 148 -10.78 -6.07 -15.95
C TYR A 148 -9.62 -7.07 -15.84
N LYS A 149 -9.91 -8.37 -15.76
CA LYS A 149 -8.88 -9.41 -15.52
C LYS A 149 -7.83 -9.46 -16.63
N GLU A 150 -8.22 -9.30 -17.90
CA GLU A 150 -7.30 -9.27 -19.04
C GLU A 150 -6.40 -8.04 -19.00
N LEU A 151 -6.99 -6.87 -18.71
CA LEU A 151 -6.27 -5.60 -18.57
C LEU A 151 -5.24 -5.68 -17.42
N LYS A 152 -5.64 -6.26 -16.29
CA LYS A 152 -4.75 -6.49 -15.15
C LYS A 152 -3.61 -7.44 -15.52
N ALA A 153 -3.90 -8.53 -16.22
CA ALA A 153 -2.89 -9.50 -16.65
C ALA A 153 -1.86 -8.86 -17.60
N GLU A 154 -2.31 -8.04 -18.56
CA GLU A 154 -1.43 -7.30 -19.46
C GLU A 154 -0.55 -6.30 -18.70
N ALA A 155 -1.15 -5.56 -17.75
CA ALA A 155 -0.41 -4.62 -16.93
C ALA A 155 0.65 -5.31 -16.05
N ILE A 156 0.32 -6.46 -15.46
CA ILE A 156 1.27 -7.29 -14.67
C ILE A 156 2.42 -7.75 -15.57
N ALA A 157 2.13 -8.29 -16.76
CA ALA A 157 3.15 -8.79 -17.68
C ALA A 157 4.15 -7.69 -18.15
N ALA A 158 3.76 -6.41 -18.08
CA ALA A 158 4.68 -5.31 -18.36
C ALA A 158 5.80 -5.16 -17.30
N HIS A 159 5.66 -5.77 -16.11
CA HIS A 159 6.68 -5.82 -15.06
C HIS A 159 7.57 -7.07 -15.20
N ALA A 160 8.13 -7.30 -16.39
CA ALA A 160 8.81 -8.54 -16.78
C ALA A 160 9.98 -8.99 -15.87
N THR A 161 10.55 -8.11 -15.05
CA THR A 161 11.60 -8.49 -14.09
C THR A 161 11.05 -8.92 -12.72
N GLN A 162 9.74 -8.79 -12.50
CA GLN A 162 9.05 -9.02 -11.21
C GLN A 162 7.96 -10.10 -11.30
N THR A 163 7.57 -10.52 -12.51
CA THR A 163 6.41 -11.39 -12.78
C THR A 163 6.71 -12.40 -13.85
#